data_AF-A0AAF0R9D4-F1
#
_entry.id   AF-A0AAF0R9D4-F1
#
_cell.length_a   1.000
_cell.length_b   1.000
_cell.length_c   1.000
_cell.angle_alpha   90.00
_cell.angle_beta   90.00
_cell.angle_gamma   90.00
#
_symmetry.space_group_name_H-M   'P 1'
#
loop_
_entity.id
_entity.type
_entity.pdbx_description
1 polymer ?
#
loop_
_entity_poly.entity_id
_entity_poly.type
_entity_poly.pdbx_seq_one_letter_code
_entity_poly.pdbx_strand_id
1 'polypeptide(L)'
;MMYYLITPILLSLVFVITFRYFYPSKTKLPLPPGPFSWPFIGNLFQVGRKRPHASLAKLAQSHGPDLMSIRFGTRLVVVASSPAAAAEVLKTLDRMLSGRFVSHPIRVEGSKLHNVSTAFLEECDENWKNVRTIYRGALFSNKALESQEIFGAGTESTTATSEWMLVELLRNPQALQKLRDEISQVVGGGKGIIKESDLPSLPYLDACFKETLRLHPPGPLLLPHRAVQTCEVMGYRIPRNTQVLVNMWAIARDSKIWDDPSSFKPERFINSKFDNKGQKFEYLPFGSGRRICAGEPLASRFIPLAVASLIHKFDWILPNEMDPAKINMDEVLDVTMFKKDSLFVIPKLRSV
;
A
#
# COMPACT_ATOMS: atom_id res chain seq x y z
N MET A 1 46.94 -18.09 45.25
CA MET A 1 45.48 -18.33 45.09
C MET A 1 44.89 -17.70 43.82
N MET A 2 45.32 -16.50 43.41
CA MET A 2 44.79 -15.80 42.23
C MET A 2 45.09 -16.47 40.87
N TYR A 3 46.25 -17.13 40.72
CA TYR A 3 46.64 -17.83 39.49
C TYR A 3 45.75 -19.03 39.14
N TYR A 4 45.22 -19.74 40.13
CA TYR A 4 44.36 -20.92 39.92
C TYR A 4 42.95 -20.57 39.41
N LEU A 5 42.53 -19.30 39.52
CA LEU A 5 41.26 -18.81 38.99
C LEU A 5 41.40 -18.25 37.56
N ILE A 6 42.59 -17.75 37.19
CA ILE A 6 42.81 -17.12 35.88
C ILE A 6 43.03 -18.16 34.78
N THR A 7 43.73 -19.25 35.08
CA THR A 7 44.04 -20.31 34.11
C THR A 7 42.81 -21.02 33.51
N PRO A 8 41.75 -21.40 34.26
CA PRO A 8 40.55 -22.00 33.66
C PRO A 8 39.75 -20.99 32.82
N ILE A 9 39.80 -19.69 33.15
CA ILE A 9 39.15 -18.63 32.37
C ILE A 9 39.87 -18.45 31.03
N LEU A 10 41.21 -18.44 31.03
CA LEU A 10 42.00 -18.34 29.80
C LEU A 10 41.84 -19.58 28.92
N LEU A 11 41.84 -20.77 29.51
CA LEU A 11 41.62 -22.03 28.77
C LEU A 11 40.20 -22.12 28.20
N SER A 12 39.17 -21.66 28.92
CA SER A 12 37.80 -21.62 28.39
C SER A 12 37.64 -20.56 27.30
N LEU A 13 38.28 -19.39 27.40
CA LEU A 13 38.34 -18.39 26.33
C LEU A 13 39.01 -18.94 25.06
N VAL A 14 40.18 -19.57 25.21
CA VAL A 14 40.90 -20.19 24.09
C VAL A 14 40.06 -21.31 23.47
N PHE A 15 39.41 -22.16 24.29
CA PHE A 15 38.52 -23.21 23.80
C PHE A 15 37.32 -22.63 23.03
N VAL A 16 36.68 -21.56 23.52
CA VAL A 16 35.57 -20.91 22.81
C VAL A 16 36.02 -20.30 21.49
N ILE A 17 37.22 -19.71 21.45
CA ILE A 17 37.79 -19.12 20.24
C ILE A 17 38.15 -20.21 19.22
N THR A 18 38.85 -21.27 19.63
CA THR A 18 39.23 -22.37 18.74
C THR A 18 38.01 -23.16 18.30
N PHE A 19 37.05 -23.43 19.19
CA PHE A 19 35.79 -24.08 18.84
C PHE A 19 34.99 -23.25 17.82
N ARG A 20 34.91 -21.92 17.97
CA ARG A 20 34.28 -21.06 16.94
C ARG A 20 35.04 -21.02 15.62
N TYR A 21 36.37 -21.14 15.66
CA TYR A 21 37.22 -21.13 14.47
C TYR A 21 37.14 -22.44 13.68
N PHE A 22 37.20 -23.58 14.36
CA PHE A 22 37.15 -24.92 13.74
C PHE A 22 35.73 -25.43 13.48
N TYR A 23 34.75 -24.95 14.24
CA TYR A 23 33.32 -25.21 14.03
C TYR A 23 32.61 -23.89 13.78
N PRO A 24 32.81 -23.25 12.61
CA PRO A 24 31.96 -22.13 12.22
C PRO A 24 30.53 -22.67 12.20
N SER A 25 29.69 -22.18 13.12
CA SER A 25 28.24 -22.36 13.01
C SER A 25 27.87 -22.01 11.59
N LYS A 26 27.17 -22.89 10.85
CA LYS A 26 26.55 -22.54 9.56
C LYS A 26 25.93 -21.16 9.74
N THR A 27 26.53 -20.14 9.13
CA THR A 27 26.25 -18.76 9.50
C THR A 27 24.78 -18.53 9.19
N LYS A 28 23.96 -18.37 10.23
CA LYS A 28 22.57 -17.96 10.06
C LYS A 28 22.64 -16.67 9.26
N LEU A 29 22.01 -16.63 8.09
CA LEU A 29 21.97 -15.44 7.25
C LEU A 29 21.65 -14.20 8.10
N PRO A 30 22.29 -13.06 7.82
CA PRO A 30 22.07 -11.85 8.59
C PRO A 30 20.61 -11.38 8.45
N LEU A 31 20.16 -10.56 9.40
CA LEU A 31 18.92 -9.81 9.23
C LEU A 31 19.15 -8.71 8.18
N PRO A 32 18.08 -8.22 7.51
CA PRO A 32 18.19 -7.05 6.65
C PRO A 32 18.82 -5.88 7.41
N PRO A 33 19.62 -5.03 6.74
CA PRO A 33 20.25 -3.89 7.38
C PRO A 33 19.20 -2.89 7.87
N GLY A 34 19.53 -2.07 8.87
CA GLY A 34 18.55 -1.18 9.49
C GLY A 34 19.20 -0.14 10.41
N PRO A 35 18.44 0.90 10.80
CA PRO A 35 18.91 1.87 11.78
C PRO A 35 19.16 1.23 13.15
N PHE A 36 20.04 1.85 13.93
CA PHE A 36 20.25 1.47 15.33
C PHE A 36 18.91 1.45 16.08
N SER A 37 18.62 0.33 16.74
CA SER A 37 17.39 0.12 17.50
C SER A 37 17.64 0.33 18.99
N TRP A 38 16.90 1.23 19.63
CA TRP A 38 17.02 1.48 21.06
C TRP A 38 16.47 0.30 21.88
N PRO A 39 17.06 -0.03 23.04
CA PRO A 39 16.50 -1.05 23.93
C PRO A 39 15.03 -0.78 24.27
N PHE A 40 14.20 -1.82 24.23
CA PHE A 40 12.76 -1.84 24.54
C PHE A 40 11.82 -1.02 23.64
N ILE A 41 12.24 0.16 23.17
CA ILE A 41 11.43 1.09 22.38
C ILE A 41 11.64 0.87 20.86
N GLY A 42 12.80 0.36 20.47
CA GLY A 42 13.16 0.16 19.07
C GLY A 42 13.38 1.50 18.34
N ASN A 43 12.65 1.71 17.25
CA ASN A 43 12.77 2.85 16.36
C ASN A 43 11.51 3.73 16.35
N LEU A 44 10.64 3.64 17.37
CA LEU A 44 9.37 4.37 17.42
C LEU A 44 9.54 5.90 17.26
N PHE A 45 10.61 6.49 17.77
CA PHE A 45 10.89 7.93 17.63
C PHE A 45 11.48 8.33 16.28
N GLN A 46 11.99 7.37 15.49
CA GLN A 46 12.57 7.61 14.18
C GLN A 46 11.51 7.56 13.05
N VAL A 47 10.29 7.10 13.35
CA VAL A 47 9.19 6.99 12.40
C VAL A 47 8.11 8.01 12.76
N GLY A 48 7.84 8.95 11.85
CA GLY A 48 6.83 9.98 12.06
C GLY A 48 5.42 9.39 12.15
N ARG A 49 4.63 9.83 13.13
CA ARG A 49 3.28 9.30 13.39
C ARG A 49 2.29 9.53 12.25
N LYS A 50 2.32 10.71 11.61
CA LYS A 50 1.35 11.10 10.56
C LYS A 50 1.70 10.58 9.16
N ARG A 51 3.01 10.43 8.88
CA ARG A 51 3.55 9.99 7.58
C ARG A 51 4.63 8.91 7.77
N PRO A 52 4.28 7.75 8.34
CA PRO A 52 5.25 6.70 8.62
C PRO A 52 5.82 6.11 7.32
N HIS A 53 5.04 6.01 6.24
CA HIS A 53 5.49 5.54 4.92
C HIS A 53 6.63 6.39 4.34
N ALA A 54 6.51 7.72 4.40
CA ALA A 54 7.55 8.65 3.96
C ALA A 54 8.79 8.57 4.87
N SER A 55 8.59 8.44 6.19
CA SER A 55 9.68 8.27 7.16
C SER A 55 10.46 6.98 6.90
N LEU A 56 9.75 5.88 6.64
CA LEU A 56 10.33 4.58 6.29
C LEU A 56 11.03 4.63 4.93
N ALA A 57 10.50 5.35 3.94
CA ALA A 57 11.16 5.53 2.64
C ALA A 57 12.51 6.23 2.81
N LYS A 58 12.57 7.29 3.64
CA LYS A 58 13.82 7.99 3.96
C LYS A 58 14.84 7.08 4.67
N LEU A 59 14.39 6.29 5.65
CA LEU A 59 15.26 5.34 6.35
C LEU A 59 15.78 4.24 5.41
N ALA A 60 14.93 3.73 4.51
CA ALA A 60 15.32 2.72 3.54
C ALA A 60 16.45 3.21 2.64
N GLN A 61 16.39 4.45 2.15
CA GLN A 61 17.46 5.03 1.34
C GLN A 61 18.84 5.01 2.02
N SER A 62 18.90 5.17 3.36
CA SER A 62 20.16 5.21 4.11
C SER A 62 20.64 3.86 4.62
N HIS A 63 19.73 2.91 4.84
CA HIS A 63 20.07 1.63 5.50
C HIS A 63 19.92 0.41 4.60
N GLY A 64 19.07 0.45 3.58
CA GLY A 64 18.76 -0.70 2.74
C GLY A 64 17.66 -0.32 1.74
N PRO A 65 18.02 0.20 0.55
CA PRO A 65 17.05 0.80 -0.37
C PRO A 65 16.04 -0.20 -0.91
N ASP A 66 16.44 -1.46 -1.07
CA ASP A 66 15.54 -2.54 -1.48
C ASP A 66 14.79 -3.15 -0.29
N LEU A 67 15.53 -3.55 0.74
CA LEU A 67 15.02 -4.26 1.91
C LEU A 67 15.75 -3.77 3.15
N MET A 68 15.00 -3.32 4.16
CA MET A 68 15.56 -2.94 5.46
C MET A 68 14.79 -3.59 6.61
N SER A 69 15.39 -3.63 7.79
CA SER A 69 14.74 -4.00 9.02
C SER A 69 14.61 -2.81 9.98
N ILE A 70 13.55 -2.83 10.78
CA ILE A 70 13.24 -1.82 11.80
C ILE A 70 12.53 -2.50 12.97
N ARG A 71 12.62 -1.94 14.17
CA ARG A 71 11.94 -2.45 15.36
C ARG A 71 10.88 -1.49 15.87
N PHE A 72 9.69 -2.00 16.13
CA PHE A 72 8.65 -1.28 16.88
C PHE A 72 8.50 -1.95 18.25
N GLY A 73 9.07 -1.31 19.28
CA GLY A 73 9.32 -1.98 20.55
C GLY A 73 10.28 -3.16 20.37
N THR A 74 9.87 -4.34 20.81
CA THR A 74 10.63 -5.59 20.63
C THR A 74 10.34 -6.31 19.31
N ARG A 75 9.33 -5.88 18.55
CA ARG A 75 8.89 -6.55 17.32
C ARG A 75 9.76 -6.15 16.15
N LEU A 76 10.30 -7.14 15.46
CA LEU A 76 11.02 -6.96 14.20
C LEU A 76 10.02 -6.75 13.05
N VAL A 77 10.25 -5.72 12.26
CA VAL A 77 9.54 -5.42 11.03
C VAL A 77 10.55 -5.30 9.90
N VAL A 78 10.19 -5.80 8.74
CA VAL A 78 10.97 -5.71 7.51
C VAL A 78 10.19 -4.86 6.52
N VAL A 79 10.88 -3.96 5.82
CA VAL A 79 10.26 -3.03 4.87
C VAL A 79 10.92 -3.23 3.51
N ALA A 80 10.13 -3.70 2.54
CA ALA A 80 10.50 -3.79 1.13
C ALA A 80 10.12 -2.48 0.43
N SER A 81 11.09 -1.80 -0.18
CA SER A 81 10.89 -0.46 -0.79
C SER A 81 11.29 -0.40 -2.27
N SER A 82 11.60 -1.53 -2.91
CA SER A 82 11.85 -1.63 -4.35
C SER A 82 10.95 -2.67 -5.04
N PRO A 83 10.78 -2.57 -6.38
CA PRO A 83 10.01 -3.55 -7.13
C PRO A 83 10.53 -4.99 -6.97
N ALA A 84 11.85 -5.18 -6.92
CA ALA A 84 12.46 -6.50 -6.78
C ALA A 84 12.13 -7.13 -5.42
N ALA A 85 12.30 -6.37 -4.33
CA ALA A 85 11.94 -6.82 -3.00
C ALA A 85 10.43 -7.08 -2.86
N ALA A 86 9.59 -6.20 -3.44
CA ALA A 86 8.14 -6.40 -3.45
C ALA A 86 7.73 -7.66 -4.24
N ALA A 87 8.39 -7.95 -5.37
CA ALA A 87 8.15 -9.15 -6.17
C ALA A 87 8.50 -10.42 -5.40
N GLU A 88 9.64 -10.43 -4.72
CA GLU A 88 10.03 -11.58 -3.92
C GLU A 88 9.06 -11.82 -2.76
N VAL A 89 8.64 -10.75 -2.06
CA VAL A 89 7.71 -10.83 -0.93
C VAL A 89 6.30 -11.26 -1.35
N LEU A 90 5.73 -10.62 -2.37
CA LEU A 90 4.31 -10.76 -2.70
C LEU A 90 4.02 -11.88 -3.71
N LYS A 91 5.01 -12.30 -4.49
CA LYS A 91 4.84 -13.31 -5.55
C LYS A 91 5.72 -14.53 -5.35
N THR A 92 7.03 -14.38 -5.21
CA THR A 92 7.94 -15.54 -5.12
C THR A 92 7.73 -16.33 -3.83
N LEU A 93 7.58 -15.62 -2.71
CA LEU A 93 7.45 -16.19 -1.37
C LEU A 93 6.04 -16.01 -0.81
N ASP A 94 5.05 -15.87 -1.70
CA ASP A 94 3.66 -15.58 -1.34
C ASP A 94 3.11 -16.56 -0.30
N ARG A 95 3.45 -17.85 -0.37
CA ARG A 95 3.04 -18.86 0.60
C ARG A 95 3.64 -18.63 1.98
N MET A 96 4.89 -18.18 2.06
CA MET A 96 5.62 -17.97 3.31
C MET A 96 5.36 -16.60 3.93
N LEU A 97 4.99 -15.62 3.12
CA LEU A 97 4.84 -14.22 3.53
C LEU A 97 3.40 -13.70 3.39
N SER A 98 2.38 -14.53 3.16
CA SER A 98 0.96 -14.09 3.08
C SER A 98 0.19 -14.15 4.39
N GLY A 99 0.86 -14.47 5.50
CA GLY A 99 0.25 -14.40 6.83
C GLY A 99 -0.15 -12.97 7.20
N ARG A 100 -1.04 -12.83 8.17
CA ARG A 100 -1.46 -11.54 8.74
C ARG A 100 -1.25 -11.52 10.24
N PHE A 101 -1.16 -10.32 10.80
CA PHE A 101 -1.31 -10.09 12.24
C PHE A 101 -2.71 -9.53 12.50
N VAL A 102 -3.46 -10.18 13.38
CA VAL A 102 -4.70 -9.61 13.92
C VAL A 102 -4.39 -9.03 15.28
N SER A 103 -4.57 -7.72 15.44
CA SER A 103 -4.41 -7.08 16.74
C SER A 103 -5.54 -7.55 17.67
N HIS A 104 -5.25 -7.71 18.97
CA HIS A 104 -6.25 -8.13 19.96
C HIS A 104 -7.49 -7.21 20.01
N PRO A 105 -7.41 -5.89 19.77
CA PRO A 105 -8.61 -5.03 19.69
C PRO A 105 -9.52 -5.35 18.50
N ILE A 106 -8.97 -5.87 17.39
CA ILE A 106 -9.75 -6.31 16.22
C ILE A 106 -10.38 -7.69 16.47
N ARG A 107 -9.83 -8.48 17.40
CA ARG A 107 -10.45 -9.71 17.90
C ARG A 107 -11.58 -9.34 18.86
N VAL A 108 -12.75 -9.02 18.33
CA VAL A 108 -13.97 -9.05 19.13
C VAL A 108 -14.25 -10.51 19.48
N GLU A 109 -13.92 -10.87 20.72
CA GLU A 109 -14.10 -12.22 21.27
C GLU A 109 -15.58 -12.62 21.15
N GLY A 110 -15.86 -13.74 20.46
CA GLY A 110 -17.22 -14.20 20.17
C GLY A 110 -17.87 -13.65 18.89
N SER A 111 -17.24 -12.72 18.15
CA SER A 111 -17.81 -12.29 16.86
C SER A 111 -17.56 -13.32 15.75
N LYS A 112 -18.63 -13.74 15.06
CA LYS A 112 -18.52 -14.55 13.83
C LYS A 112 -17.83 -13.79 12.68
N LEU A 113 -17.71 -12.47 12.80
CA LEU A 113 -17.15 -11.54 11.82
C LEU A 113 -15.65 -11.74 11.60
N HIS A 114 -14.88 -12.10 12.63
CA HIS A 114 -13.44 -12.38 12.47
C HIS A 114 -13.16 -13.56 11.52
N ASN A 115 -14.05 -14.56 11.49
CA ASN A 115 -13.87 -15.76 10.68
C ASN A 115 -14.20 -15.57 9.19
N VAL A 116 -14.75 -14.41 8.82
CA VAL A 116 -15.13 -14.04 7.45
C VAL A 116 -14.31 -12.88 6.89
N SER A 117 -13.19 -12.54 7.54
CA SER A 117 -12.28 -11.48 7.11
C SER A 117 -11.41 -11.89 5.92
N THR A 118 -11.43 -11.17 4.80
CA THR A 118 -10.52 -11.51 3.69
C THR A 118 -9.14 -10.86 3.84
N ALA A 119 -9.10 -9.68 4.46
CA ALA A 119 -7.91 -8.88 4.64
C ALA A 119 -7.06 -9.35 5.82
N PHE A 120 -7.69 -9.71 6.94
CA PHE A 120 -7.02 -9.93 8.22
C PHE A 120 -6.99 -11.38 8.71
N LEU A 121 -7.71 -12.33 8.09
CA LEU A 121 -7.56 -13.75 8.42
C LEU A 121 -6.08 -14.15 8.44
N GLU A 122 -5.66 -14.78 9.53
CA GLU A 122 -4.24 -14.91 9.93
C GLU A 122 -3.41 -15.70 8.93
N GLU A 123 -4.00 -16.68 8.26
CA GLU A 123 -3.35 -17.56 7.29
C GLU A 123 -4.18 -17.66 5.99
N CYS A 124 -3.54 -18.08 4.90
CA CYS A 124 -4.20 -18.32 3.61
C CYS A 124 -4.55 -19.81 3.44
N ASP A 125 -5.29 -20.34 4.42
CA ASP A 125 -5.79 -21.72 4.48
C ASP A 125 -7.05 -21.92 3.60
N GLU A 126 -7.68 -23.10 3.70
CA GLU A 126 -8.92 -23.40 2.95
C GLU A 126 -10.08 -22.48 3.37
N ASN A 127 -10.18 -22.11 4.65
CA ASN A 127 -11.21 -21.18 5.10
C ASN A 127 -11.04 -19.81 4.40
N TRP A 128 -9.83 -19.26 4.37
CA TRP A 128 -9.54 -18.03 3.66
C TRP A 128 -9.86 -18.14 2.17
N LYS A 129 -9.52 -19.26 1.50
CA LYS A 129 -9.87 -19.48 0.08
C LYS A 129 -11.38 -19.48 -0.16
N ASN A 130 -12.14 -20.14 0.71
CA ASN A 130 -13.59 -20.23 0.63
C ASN A 130 -14.24 -18.85 0.80
N VAL A 131 -13.86 -18.13 1.87
CA VAL A 131 -14.30 -16.76 2.10
C VAL A 131 -13.94 -15.88 0.90
N ARG A 132 -12.70 -15.97 0.41
CA ARG A 132 -12.23 -15.20 -0.75
C ARG A 132 -13.04 -15.48 -2.03
N THR A 133 -13.44 -16.73 -2.23
CA THR A 133 -14.25 -17.15 -3.38
C THR A 133 -15.67 -16.59 -3.28
N ILE A 134 -16.27 -16.67 -2.08
CA ILE A 134 -17.58 -16.06 -1.80
C ILE A 134 -17.52 -14.56 -2.06
N TYR A 135 -16.49 -13.86 -1.58
CA TYR A 135 -16.33 -12.43 -1.82
C TYR A 135 -16.22 -12.09 -3.31
N ARG A 136 -15.43 -12.86 -4.09
CA ARG A 136 -15.27 -12.61 -5.53
C ARG A 136 -16.53 -12.90 -6.34
N GLY A 137 -17.27 -13.96 -6.00
CA GLY A 137 -18.47 -14.37 -6.73
C GLY A 137 -19.76 -13.71 -6.24
N ALA A 138 -19.74 -13.19 -5.01
CA ALA A 138 -20.95 -12.77 -4.30
C ALA A 138 -20.68 -11.55 -3.41
N LEU A 139 -19.86 -10.59 -3.88
CA LEU A 139 -19.50 -9.35 -3.18
C LEU A 139 -20.73 -8.58 -2.65
N PHE A 140 -21.87 -8.72 -3.33
CA PHE A 140 -23.16 -8.15 -2.96
C PHE A 140 -24.17 -9.16 -2.40
N SER A 141 -23.73 -10.36 -2.02
CA SER A 141 -24.60 -11.28 -1.27
C SER A 141 -24.88 -10.70 0.10
N ASN A 142 -26.06 -11.01 0.66
CA ASN A 142 -26.45 -10.58 2.00
C ASN A 142 -25.37 -10.89 3.05
N LYS A 143 -24.71 -12.06 2.97
CA LYS A 143 -23.62 -12.45 3.87
C LYS A 143 -22.35 -11.59 3.73
N ALA A 144 -22.06 -11.09 2.53
CA ALA A 144 -20.93 -10.19 2.28
C ALA A 144 -21.27 -8.77 2.75
N LEU A 145 -22.49 -8.30 2.51
CA LEU A 145 -22.97 -6.99 2.97
C LEU A 145 -23.09 -6.90 4.50
N GLU A 146 -23.39 -8.01 5.18
CA GLU A 146 -23.36 -8.10 6.64
C GLU A 146 -21.93 -8.03 7.23
N SER A 147 -20.88 -8.13 6.41
CA SER A 147 -19.50 -8.03 6.85
C SER A 147 -19.08 -6.56 6.97
N GLN A 148 -18.77 -6.13 8.20
CA GLN A 148 -18.31 -4.76 8.50
C GLN A 148 -17.00 -4.40 7.77
N GLU A 149 -16.17 -5.39 7.44
CA GLU A 149 -14.92 -5.19 6.71
C GLU A 149 -15.14 -4.69 5.28
N ILE A 150 -16.16 -5.20 4.57
CA ILE A 150 -16.44 -4.75 3.19
C ILE A 150 -16.85 -3.29 3.20
N PHE A 151 -17.74 -2.92 4.11
CA PHE A 151 -18.23 -1.55 4.22
C PHE A 151 -17.09 -0.60 4.62
N GLY A 152 -16.28 -0.95 5.62
CA GLY A 152 -15.15 -0.12 6.05
C GLY A 152 -14.06 -0.01 4.96
N ALA A 153 -13.51 -1.14 4.52
CA ALA A 153 -12.41 -1.16 3.55
C ALA A 153 -12.82 -0.62 2.17
N GLY A 154 -14.06 -0.88 1.74
CA GLY A 154 -14.58 -0.44 0.45
C GLY A 154 -14.97 1.04 0.42
N THR A 155 -15.60 1.57 1.47
CA THR A 155 -16.08 2.95 1.49
C THR A 155 -14.95 3.96 1.67
N GLU A 156 -14.11 3.77 2.69
CA GLU A 156 -13.06 4.74 3.03
C GLU A 156 -12.03 4.92 1.90
N SER A 157 -11.52 3.81 1.37
CA SER A 157 -10.49 3.84 0.31
C SER A 157 -11.01 4.43 -1.00
N THR A 158 -12.25 4.12 -1.35
CA THR A 158 -12.93 4.63 -2.55
C THR A 158 -13.18 6.13 -2.45
N THR A 159 -13.69 6.60 -1.30
CA THR A 159 -13.92 8.03 -1.05
C THR A 159 -12.61 8.80 -1.09
N ALA A 160 -11.57 8.32 -0.39
CA ALA A 160 -10.25 8.97 -0.38
C ALA A 160 -9.65 9.09 -1.79
N THR A 161 -9.72 8.01 -2.58
CA THR A 161 -9.20 8.03 -3.96
C THR A 161 -10.01 8.97 -4.85
N SER A 162 -11.33 8.98 -4.71
CA SER A 162 -12.20 9.88 -5.51
C SER A 162 -11.92 11.34 -5.19
N GLU A 163 -11.73 11.68 -3.91
CA GLU A 163 -11.33 13.01 -3.47
C GLU A 163 -9.97 13.41 -4.03
N TRP A 164 -8.94 12.56 -3.91
CA TRP A 164 -7.62 12.84 -4.47
C TRP A 164 -7.64 13.02 -5.98
N MET A 165 -8.40 12.19 -6.70
CA MET A 165 -8.55 12.32 -8.14
C MET A 165 -9.17 13.67 -8.52
N LEU A 166 -10.22 14.08 -7.80
CA LEU A 166 -10.85 15.39 -8.01
C LEU A 166 -9.89 16.54 -7.69
N VAL A 167 -9.16 16.45 -6.56
CA VAL A 167 -8.14 17.45 -6.18
C VAL A 167 -7.09 17.60 -7.27
N GLU A 168 -6.49 16.50 -7.74
CA GLU A 168 -5.46 16.57 -8.77
C GLU A 168 -5.99 17.14 -10.09
N LEU A 169 -7.20 16.78 -10.48
CA LEU A 169 -7.82 17.35 -11.68
C LEU A 169 -8.09 18.87 -11.52
N LEU A 170 -8.56 19.33 -10.36
CA LEU A 170 -8.76 20.77 -10.11
C LEU A 170 -7.45 21.56 -10.10
N ARG A 171 -6.36 20.96 -9.60
CA ARG A 171 -5.02 21.56 -9.61
C ARG A 171 -4.37 21.54 -10.99
N ASN A 172 -4.86 20.71 -11.91
CA ASN A 172 -4.32 20.55 -13.26
C ASN A 172 -5.41 20.85 -14.33
N PRO A 173 -5.71 22.14 -14.61
CA PRO A 173 -6.77 22.53 -15.55
C PRO A 173 -6.63 21.91 -16.94
N GLN A 174 -5.39 21.70 -17.41
CA GLN A 174 -5.12 21.05 -18.70
C GLN A 174 -5.58 19.59 -18.71
N ALA A 175 -5.28 18.83 -17.65
CA ALA A 175 -5.72 17.44 -17.51
C ALA A 175 -7.25 17.37 -17.35
N LEU A 176 -7.83 18.27 -16.55
CA LEU A 176 -9.28 18.37 -16.40
C LEU A 176 -9.99 18.66 -17.74
N GLN A 177 -9.46 19.59 -18.53
CA GLN A 177 -10.05 19.91 -19.84
C GLN A 177 -9.93 18.73 -20.79
N LYS A 178 -8.76 18.10 -20.88
CA LYS A 178 -8.55 16.92 -21.73
C LYS A 178 -9.48 15.77 -21.37
N LEU A 179 -9.71 15.53 -20.07
CA LEU A 179 -10.68 14.55 -19.60
C LEU A 179 -12.12 14.93 -19.98
N ARG A 180 -12.49 16.21 -19.86
CA ARG A 180 -13.82 16.69 -20.28
C ARG A 180 -14.04 16.52 -21.78
N ASP A 181 -13.02 16.77 -22.59
CA ASP A 181 -13.08 16.60 -24.04
C ASP A 181 -13.28 15.14 -24.41
N GLU A 182 -12.51 14.22 -23.79
CA GLU A 182 -12.68 12.77 -23.96
C GLU A 182 -14.11 12.31 -23.60
N ILE A 183 -14.62 12.72 -22.43
CA ILE A 183 -15.98 12.36 -22.00
C ILE A 183 -17.02 12.91 -22.99
N SER A 184 -16.85 14.14 -23.47
CA SER A 184 -17.81 14.79 -24.36
C SER A 184 -17.89 14.11 -25.73
N GLN A 185 -16.76 13.58 -26.22
CA GLN A 185 -16.69 12.79 -27.46
C GLN A 185 -17.44 11.47 -27.35
N VAL A 186 -17.33 10.77 -26.21
CA VAL A 186 -17.99 9.47 -26.00
C VAL A 186 -19.48 9.61 -25.69
N VAL A 187 -19.86 10.61 -24.88
CA VAL A 187 -21.21 10.74 -24.31
C VAL A 187 -22.12 11.68 -25.14
N GLY A 188 -21.62 12.18 -26.28
CA GLY A 188 -22.42 12.86 -27.30
C GLY A 188 -22.84 14.30 -26.93
N GLY A 189 -21.89 15.14 -26.52
CA GLY A 189 -22.13 16.59 -26.38
C GLY A 189 -22.97 17.00 -25.16
N GLY A 190 -22.62 16.49 -23.97
CA GLY A 190 -23.00 17.13 -22.70
C GLY A 190 -24.30 16.72 -22.01
N LYS A 191 -25.26 16.18 -22.77
CA LYS A 191 -26.58 15.83 -22.22
C LYS A 191 -26.68 14.39 -21.73
N GLY A 192 -25.83 13.49 -22.23
CA GLY A 192 -25.81 12.09 -21.81
C GLY A 192 -25.41 11.89 -20.34
N ILE A 193 -25.73 10.72 -19.82
CA ILE A 193 -25.25 10.24 -18.51
C ILE A 193 -24.15 9.24 -18.82
N ILE A 194 -22.99 9.39 -18.17
CA ILE A 194 -21.88 8.43 -18.30
C ILE A 194 -22.34 7.09 -17.72
N LYS A 195 -22.17 6.02 -18.48
CA LYS A 195 -22.48 4.66 -18.05
C LYS A 195 -21.21 3.87 -17.83
N GLU A 196 -21.31 2.81 -17.02
CA GLU A 196 -20.21 1.85 -16.83
C GLU A 196 -19.73 1.24 -18.16
N SER A 197 -20.65 1.02 -19.11
CA SER A 197 -20.37 0.52 -20.46
C SER A 197 -19.44 1.41 -21.28
N ASP A 198 -19.34 2.69 -20.92
CA ASP A 198 -18.58 3.69 -21.67
C ASP A 198 -17.11 3.75 -21.20
N LEU A 199 -16.81 3.23 -20.00
CA LEU A 199 -15.47 3.26 -19.40
C LEU A 199 -14.36 2.68 -20.30
N PRO A 200 -14.55 1.56 -21.03
CA PRO A 200 -13.53 1.05 -21.95
C PRO A 200 -13.15 2.04 -23.07
N SER A 201 -14.02 3.00 -23.39
CA SER A 201 -13.79 4.05 -24.39
C SER A 201 -13.23 5.34 -23.79
N LEU A 202 -12.88 5.37 -22.50
CA LEU A 202 -12.34 6.52 -21.77
C LEU A 202 -10.92 6.24 -21.24
N PRO A 203 -9.91 6.04 -22.12
CA PRO A 203 -8.55 5.68 -21.71
C PRO A 203 -7.85 6.77 -20.88
N TYR A 204 -8.15 8.05 -21.09
CA TYR A 204 -7.59 9.15 -20.31
C TYR A 204 -8.21 9.22 -18.91
N LEU A 205 -9.48 8.89 -18.76
CA LEU A 205 -10.10 8.68 -17.45
C LEU A 205 -9.41 7.57 -16.65
N ASP A 206 -9.18 6.40 -17.27
CA ASP A 206 -8.44 5.29 -16.65
C ASP A 206 -7.01 5.71 -16.28
N ALA A 207 -6.35 6.48 -17.14
CA ALA A 207 -5.03 7.03 -16.88
C ALA A 207 -5.00 8.00 -15.70
N CYS A 208 -6.00 8.89 -15.56
CA CYS A 208 -6.16 9.78 -14.42
C CYS A 208 -6.36 9.00 -13.12
N PHE A 209 -7.19 7.95 -13.17
CA PHE A 209 -7.42 7.06 -12.03
C PHE A 209 -6.13 6.36 -11.59
N LYS A 210 -5.37 5.79 -12.54
CA LYS A 210 -4.10 5.12 -12.24
C LYS A 210 -3.04 6.07 -11.69
N GLU A 211 -2.94 7.28 -12.24
CA GLU A 211 -2.01 8.28 -11.74
C GLU A 211 -2.39 8.77 -10.34
N THR A 212 -3.69 8.90 -10.06
CA THR A 212 -4.17 9.19 -8.71
C THR A 212 -3.76 8.10 -7.73
N LEU A 213 -3.97 6.83 -8.06
CA LEU A 213 -3.57 5.71 -7.22
C LEU A 213 -2.05 5.61 -7.01
N ARG A 214 -1.26 5.98 -8.03
CA ARG A 214 0.21 6.03 -7.92
C ARG A 214 0.67 7.10 -6.93
N LEU A 215 0.12 8.31 -7.05
CA LEU A 215 0.51 9.44 -6.20
C LEU A 215 -0.08 9.34 -4.80
N HIS A 216 -1.36 8.98 -4.70
CA HIS A 216 -2.12 8.99 -3.44
C HIS A 216 -2.70 7.61 -3.13
N PRO A 217 -1.85 6.57 -2.96
CA PRO A 217 -2.33 5.23 -2.69
C PRO A 217 -3.07 5.17 -1.36
N PRO A 218 -4.32 4.67 -1.30
CA PRO A 218 -5.05 4.51 -0.05
C PRO A 218 -4.30 3.66 1.01
N GLY A 219 -3.46 2.72 0.56
CA GLY A 219 -2.59 1.91 1.41
C GLY A 219 -1.11 2.07 1.05
N PRO A 220 -0.40 3.12 1.49
CA PRO A 220 0.97 3.42 1.07
C PRO A 220 2.01 2.37 1.50
N LEU A 221 1.72 1.58 2.55
CA LEU A 221 2.54 0.47 3.06
C LEU A 221 1.96 -0.92 2.74
N LEU A 222 0.89 -0.96 1.93
CA LEU A 222 -0.03 -2.10 1.80
C LEU A 222 -0.49 -2.63 3.18
N LEU A 223 -1.27 -3.71 3.19
CA LEU A 223 -1.59 -4.38 4.45
C LEU A 223 -0.39 -5.18 4.96
N PRO A 224 -0.07 -5.13 6.26
CA PRO A 224 1.07 -5.84 6.82
C PRO A 224 1.03 -7.34 6.58
N HIS A 225 2.08 -7.86 5.96
CA HIS A 225 2.33 -9.27 5.80
C HIS A 225 3.02 -9.85 7.05
N ARG A 226 2.93 -11.16 7.27
CA ARG A 226 3.61 -11.89 8.34
C ARG A 226 4.28 -13.12 7.77
N ALA A 227 5.53 -13.34 8.16
CA ALA A 227 6.23 -14.58 7.86
C ALA A 227 5.64 -15.75 8.66
N VAL A 228 5.02 -16.72 8.00
CA VAL A 228 4.43 -17.90 8.66
C VAL A 228 5.50 -18.88 9.14
N GLN A 229 6.68 -18.84 8.52
CA GLN A 229 7.88 -19.58 8.89
C GLN A 229 9.12 -18.73 8.63
N THR A 230 10.29 -19.17 9.12
CA THR A 230 11.55 -18.49 8.80
C THR A 230 11.88 -18.74 7.32
N CYS A 231 12.18 -17.68 6.58
CA CYS A 231 12.55 -17.74 5.16
C CYS A 231 13.72 -16.81 4.85
N GLU A 232 14.15 -16.83 3.60
CA GLU A 232 15.16 -15.93 3.04
C GLU A 232 14.49 -14.97 2.06
N VAL A 233 14.86 -13.69 2.11
CA VAL A 233 14.44 -12.64 1.17
C VAL A 233 15.68 -11.82 0.81
N MET A 234 16.01 -11.68 -0.47
CA MET A 234 17.17 -10.92 -0.96
C MET A 234 18.49 -11.27 -0.24
N GLY A 235 18.71 -12.56 0.08
CA GLY A 235 19.91 -13.01 0.80
C GLY A 235 19.89 -12.79 2.32
N TYR A 236 18.78 -12.30 2.88
CA TYR A 236 18.62 -12.03 4.32
C TYR A 236 17.63 -12.99 4.97
N ARG A 237 17.91 -13.35 6.23
CA ARG A 237 16.99 -14.15 7.03
C ARG A 237 15.82 -13.31 7.52
N ILE A 238 14.62 -13.77 7.22
CA ILE A 238 13.37 -13.24 7.79
C ILE A 238 12.83 -14.27 8.80
N PRO A 239 12.96 -14.02 10.12
CA PRO A 239 12.44 -14.93 11.14
C PRO A 239 10.92 -15.13 11.03
N ARG A 240 10.44 -16.32 11.43
CA ARG A 240 9.01 -16.56 11.67
C ARG A 240 8.39 -15.46 12.53
N ASN A 241 7.16 -15.07 12.22
CA ASN A 241 6.41 -14.00 12.87
C ASN A 241 7.07 -12.61 12.73
N THR A 242 7.92 -12.40 11.75
CA THR A 242 8.34 -11.05 11.37
C THR A 242 7.24 -10.41 10.54
N GLN A 243 6.92 -9.15 10.85
CA GLN A 243 6.00 -8.36 10.03
C GLN A 243 6.75 -7.84 8.80
N VAL A 244 6.14 -7.92 7.63
CA VAL A 244 6.72 -7.44 6.38
C VAL A 244 5.79 -6.37 5.79
N LEU A 245 6.34 -5.20 5.53
CA LEU A 245 5.66 -4.08 4.90
C LEU A 245 6.19 -3.90 3.49
N VAL A 246 5.33 -3.53 2.55
CA VAL A 246 5.74 -3.14 1.20
C VAL A 246 5.44 -1.67 1.05
N ASN A 247 6.49 -0.85 0.98
CA ASN A 247 6.36 0.60 0.85
C ASN A 247 6.06 0.96 -0.61
N MET A 248 4.83 0.72 -1.02
CA MET A 248 4.33 1.04 -2.36
C MET A 248 4.47 2.53 -2.67
N TRP A 249 4.29 3.41 -1.68
CA TRP A 249 4.48 4.85 -1.83
C TRP A 249 5.92 5.21 -2.24
N ALA A 250 6.92 4.53 -1.69
CA ALA A 250 8.32 4.72 -2.07
C ALA A 250 8.59 4.23 -3.50
N ILE A 251 8.10 3.03 -3.84
CA ILE A 251 8.24 2.44 -5.18
C ILE A 251 7.59 3.34 -6.24
N ALA A 252 6.40 3.84 -5.94
CA ALA A 252 5.63 4.74 -6.81
C ALA A 252 6.31 6.10 -7.00
N ARG A 253 7.31 6.44 -6.19
CA ARG A 253 8.06 7.70 -6.24
C ARG A 253 9.55 7.54 -6.54
N ASP A 254 9.99 6.34 -6.91
CA ASP A 254 11.37 6.11 -7.31
C ASP A 254 11.66 6.82 -8.64
N SER A 255 12.56 7.81 -8.62
CA SER A 255 12.96 8.59 -9.78
C SER A 255 13.73 7.77 -10.82
N LYS A 256 14.19 6.56 -10.49
CA LYS A 256 14.77 5.62 -11.46
C LYS A 256 13.71 4.94 -12.32
N ILE A 257 12.47 4.92 -11.86
CA ILE A 257 11.34 4.23 -12.49
C ILE A 257 10.38 5.24 -13.13
N TRP A 258 10.09 6.32 -12.40
CA TRP A 258 9.08 7.30 -12.77
C TRP A 258 9.74 8.64 -13.08
N ASP A 259 9.57 9.13 -14.31
CA ASP A 259 9.91 10.52 -14.65
C ASP A 259 9.02 11.47 -13.85
N ASP A 260 9.67 12.45 -13.21
CA ASP A 260 9.05 13.45 -12.35
C ASP A 260 7.99 12.84 -11.42
N PRO A 261 8.42 12.02 -10.45
CA PRO A 261 7.54 11.12 -9.72
C PRO A 261 6.50 11.85 -8.85
N SER A 262 6.71 13.13 -8.55
CA SER A 262 5.83 13.90 -7.67
C SER A 262 4.73 14.63 -8.43
N SER A 263 4.82 14.73 -9.76
CA SER A 263 3.85 15.42 -10.60
C SER A 263 2.74 14.48 -11.08
N PHE A 264 1.52 15.01 -11.14
CA PHE A 264 0.35 14.34 -11.71
C PHE A 264 0.43 14.39 -13.25
N LYS A 265 0.84 13.28 -13.86
CA LYS A 265 0.96 13.13 -15.32
C LYS A 265 0.20 11.88 -15.80
N PRO A 266 -1.13 11.94 -15.99
CA PRO A 266 -1.92 10.82 -16.49
C PRO A 266 -1.36 10.20 -17.78
N GLU A 267 -0.72 11.01 -18.63
CA GLU A 267 -0.11 10.61 -19.90
C GLU A 267 0.79 9.36 -19.78
N ARG A 268 1.44 9.15 -18.62
CA ARG A 268 2.31 7.98 -18.40
C ARG A 268 1.58 6.63 -18.46
N PHE A 269 0.26 6.63 -18.28
CA PHE A 269 -0.57 5.43 -18.28
C PHE A 269 -1.25 5.15 -19.62
N ILE A 270 -1.26 6.13 -20.54
CA ILE A 270 -1.82 5.96 -21.88
C ILE A 270 -0.99 4.96 -22.67
N ASN A 271 -1.65 3.92 -23.18
CA ASN A 271 -1.00 2.81 -23.91
C ASN A 271 0.17 2.16 -23.12
N SER A 272 0.14 2.25 -21.79
CA SER A 272 1.21 1.73 -20.95
C SER A 272 1.04 0.25 -20.64
N LYS A 273 2.13 -0.39 -20.18
CA LYS A 273 2.13 -1.78 -19.70
C LYS A 273 1.49 -1.96 -18.32
N PHE A 274 1.06 -0.88 -17.67
CA PHE A 274 0.60 -0.90 -16.28
C PHE A 274 -0.89 -1.16 -16.20
N ASP A 275 -1.24 -2.23 -15.49
CA ASP A 275 -2.60 -2.60 -15.17
C ASP A 275 -2.75 -2.84 -13.66
N ASN A 276 -4.00 -3.02 -13.21
CA ASN A 276 -4.30 -3.27 -11.81
C ASN A 276 -4.17 -4.76 -11.41
N LYS A 277 -3.59 -5.62 -12.27
CA LYS A 277 -3.51 -7.07 -12.02
C LYS A 277 -2.37 -7.46 -11.07
N GLY A 278 -1.59 -6.49 -10.61
CA GLY A 278 -0.49 -6.71 -9.66
C GLY A 278 0.69 -7.51 -10.25
N GLN A 279 0.90 -7.43 -11.57
CA GLN A 279 1.98 -8.14 -12.26
C GLN A 279 3.23 -7.30 -12.47
N LYS A 280 3.10 -5.97 -12.42
CA LYS A 280 4.18 -4.99 -12.56
C LYS A 280 4.49 -4.41 -11.19
N PHE A 281 5.65 -4.72 -10.63
CA PHE A 281 5.98 -4.37 -9.24
C PHE A 281 6.39 -2.90 -9.08
N GLU A 282 6.53 -2.18 -10.18
CA GLU A 282 6.65 -0.73 -10.22
C GLU A 282 5.31 -0.02 -9.87
N TYR A 283 4.17 -0.69 -10.06
CA TYR A 283 2.83 -0.14 -9.85
C TYR A 283 1.90 -1.15 -9.14
N LEU A 284 1.72 -0.97 -7.82
CA LEU A 284 1.04 -1.94 -6.95
C LEU A 284 -0.09 -1.34 -6.09
N PRO A 285 -1.00 -0.51 -6.64
CA PRO A 285 -2.02 0.17 -5.83
C PRO A 285 -3.00 -0.78 -5.14
N PHE A 286 -3.17 -1.99 -5.68
CA PHE A 286 -4.00 -3.04 -5.13
C PHE A 286 -3.18 -4.22 -4.54
N GLY A 287 -1.85 -4.07 -4.43
CA GLY A 287 -0.95 -5.15 -4.06
C GLY A 287 -0.79 -6.22 -5.15
N SER A 288 -0.37 -7.43 -4.75
CA SER A 288 -0.10 -8.55 -5.65
C SER A 288 -0.29 -9.90 -4.95
N GLY A 289 -0.23 -10.98 -5.73
CA GLY A 289 -0.28 -12.36 -5.24
C GLY A 289 -1.62 -12.75 -4.63
N ARG A 290 -1.61 -13.73 -3.73
CA ARG A 290 -2.82 -14.29 -3.11
C ARG A 290 -3.65 -13.23 -2.37
N ARG A 291 -2.98 -12.24 -1.79
CA ARG A 291 -3.60 -11.17 -0.99
C ARG A 291 -3.83 -9.87 -1.76
N ILE A 292 -3.76 -9.88 -3.10
CA ILE A 292 -4.18 -8.74 -3.93
C ILE A 292 -5.57 -8.25 -3.50
N CYS A 293 -5.90 -6.98 -3.66
CA CYS A 293 -7.19 -6.42 -3.23
C CYS A 293 -8.38 -7.19 -3.84
N ALA A 294 -9.40 -7.52 -3.05
CA ALA A 294 -10.63 -8.14 -3.57
C ALA A 294 -11.53 -7.11 -4.27
N GLY A 295 -11.48 -5.86 -3.81
CA GLY A 295 -12.33 -4.78 -4.29
C GLY A 295 -11.84 -4.12 -5.58
N GLU A 296 -10.71 -4.54 -6.15
CA GLU A 296 -10.17 -3.95 -7.38
C GLU A 296 -11.21 -3.87 -8.52
N PRO A 297 -11.95 -4.95 -8.86
CA PRO A 297 -12.90 -4.89 -9.99
C PRO A 297 -14.05 -3.91 -9.78
N LEU A 298 -14.38 -3.60 -8.53
CA LEU A 298 -15.40 -2.60 -8.19
C LEU A 298 -14.79 -1.20 -8.20
N ALA A 299 -13.65 -1.02 -7.53
CA ALA A 299 -12.97 0.27 -7.40
C ALA A 299 -12.56 0.85 -8.76
N SER A 300 -12.02 0.02 -9.66
CA SER A 300 -11.58 0.45 -10.99
C SER A 300 -12.71 0.82 -11.94
N ARG A 301 -13.97 0.61 -11.56
CA ARG A 301 -15.15 1.05 -12.31
C ARG A 301 -15.88 2.18 -11.60
N PHE A 302 -16.12 2.01 -10.30
CA PHE A 302 -16.88 2.95 -9.50
C PHE A 302 -16.19 4.31 -9.36
N ILE A 303 -14.89 4.33 -9.01
CA ILE A 303 -14.16 5.58 -8.79
C ILE A 303 -14.10 6.42 -10.07
N PRO A 304 -13.65 5.87 -11.22
CA PRO A 304 -13.67 6.61 -12.48
C PRO A 304 -15.07 7.10 -12.86
N LEU A 305 -16.09 6.25 -12.76
CA LEU A 305 -17.46 6.61 -13.11
C LEU A 305 -18.01 7.74 -12.24
N ALA A 306 -17.80 7.68 -10.94
CA ALA A 306 -18.25 8.69 -9.99
C ALA A 306 -17.59 10.04 -10.26
N VAL A 307 -16.25 10.06 -10.35
CA VAL A 307 -15.49 11.30 -10.60
C VAL A 307 -15.80 11.88 -11.98
N ALA A 308 -15.87 11.04 -13.02
CA ALA A 308 -16.24 11.48 -14.37
C ALA A 308 -17.64 12.08 -14.39
N SER A 309 -18.61 11.48 -13.71
CA SER A 309 -19.99 11.98 -13.64
C SER A 309 -20.05 13.37 -12.98
N LEU A 310 -19.30 13.54 -11.88
CA LEU A 310 -19.18 14.82 -11.18
C LEU A 310 -18.54 15.91 -12.05
N ILE A 311 -17.46 15.59 -12.76
CA ILE A 311 -16.74 16.53 -13.63
C ILE A 311 -17.53 16.86 -14.90
N HIS A 312 -18.28 15.89 -15.41
CA HIS A 312 -19.10 16.08 -16.60
C HIS A 312 -20.28 17.01 -16.34
N LYS A 313 -20.96 16.86 -15.19
CA LYS A 313 -22.15 17.66 -14.86
C LYS A 313 -21.87 19.00 -14.18
N PHE A 314 -20.75 19.15 -13.48
CA PHE A 314 -20.49 20.34 -12.67
C PHE A 314 -19.16 21.03 -13.01
N ASP A 315 -19.19 22.36 -12.98
CA ASP A 315 -18.03 23.21 -12.76
C ASP A 315 -17.83 23.34 -11.25
N TRP A 316 -16.62 23.04 -10.80
CA TRP A 316 -16.27 22.98 -9.39
C TRP A 316 -15.53 24.26 -9.01
N ILE A 317 -16.13 25.05 -8.14
CA ILE A 317 -15.61 26.36 -7.73
C ILE A 317 -15.01 26.22 -6.33
N LEU A 318 -13.79 26.73 -6.15
CA LEU A 318 -13.18 26.78 -4.82
C LEU A 318 -13.75 27.96 -4.02
N PRO A 319 -14.00 27.79 -2.71
CA PRO A 319 -14.46 28.86 -1.84
C PRO A 319 -13.51 30.06 -1.87
N ASN A 320 -14.07 31.26 -1.75
CA ASN A 320 -13.32 32.52 -1.64
C ASN A 320 -12.34 32.77 -2.80
N GLU A 321 -12.66 32.25 -4.00
CA GLU A 321 -11.82 32.40 -5.21
C GLU A 321 -10.38 31.90 -4.99
N MET A 322 -10.21 30.88 -4.14
CA MET A 322 -8.92 30.27 -3.89
C MET A 322 -8.31 29.72 -5.19
N ASP A 323 -7.05 30.05 -5.43
CA ASP A 323 -6.25 29.46 -6.50
C ASP A 323 -6.10 27.95 -6.26
N PRO A 324 -6.49 27.08 -7.22
CA PRO A 324 -6.32 25.63 -7.11
C PRO A 324 -4.90 25.20 -6.74
N ALA A 325 -3.86 25.92 -7.21
CA ALA A 325 -2.47 25.61 -6.89
C ALA A 325 -2.19 25.61 -5.38
N LYS A 326 -2.96 26.38 -4.61
CA LYS A 326 -2.85 26.55 -3.14
C LYS A 326 -3.64 25.53 -2.31
N ILE A 327 -4.37 24.61 -2.94
CA ILE A 327 -5.02 23.51 -2.20
C ILE A 327 -3.96 22.76 -1.39
N ASN A 328 -4.21 22.56 -0.09
CA ASN A 328 -3.29 21.82 0.76
C ASN A 328 -3.17 20.35 0.31
N MET A 329 -1.97 19.89 -0.01
CA MET A 329 -1.70 18.51 -0.45
C MET A 329 -1.16 17.61 0.67
N ASP A 330 -1.21 18.06 1.92
CA ASP A 330 -0.85 17.24 3.06
C ASP A 330 -1.74 16.00 3.14
N GLU A 331 -1.11 14.86 3.41
CA GLU A 331 -1.74 13.57 3.65
C GLU A 331 -1.57 13.16 5.11
N VAL A 332 -2.55 12.42 5.63
CA VAL A 332 -2.46 11.75 6.93
C VAL A 332 -2.76 10.28 6.73
N LEU A 333 -1.89 9.43 7.28
CA LEU A 333 -2.11 7.99 7.27
C LEU A 333 -2.78 7.55 8.57
N ASP A 334 -4.00 7.04 8.45
CA ASP A 334 -4.62 6.16 9.44
C ASP A 334 -4.58 4.72 8.91
N VAL A 335 -5.66 3.93 9.01
CA VAL A 335 -5.81 2.67 8.25
C VAL A 335 -5.75 2.93 6.75
N THR A 336 -6.37 4.03 6.32
CA THR A 336 -6.40 4.54 4.95
C THR A 336 -5.65 5.89 4.88
N MET A 337 -4.99 6.17 3.78
CA MET A 337 -4.36 7.47 3.52
C MET A 337 -5.38 8.47 3.01
N PHE A 338 -5.61 9.51 3.80
CA PHE A 338 -6.55 10.59 3.48
C PHE A 338 -5.81 11.91 3.24
N LYS A 339 -6.49 12.81 2.54
CA LYS A 339 -6.13 14.23 2.57
C LYS A 339 -6.33 14.75 3.99
N LYS A 340 -5.37 15.52 4.49
CA LYS A 340 -5.39 16.05 5.86
C LYS A 340 -6.57 17.00 6.10
N ASP A 341 -6.82 17.87 5.12
CA ASP A 341 -7.97 18.79 5.12
C ASP A 341 -8.90 18.36 3.98
N SER A 342 -10.17 18.08 4.24
CA SER A 342 -11.10 17.68 3.17
C SER A 342 -11.22 18.75 2.09
N LEU A 343 -11.49 18.32 0.85
CA LEU A 343 -11.75 19.21 -0.28
C LEU A 343 -13.14 19.87 -0.11
N PHE A 344 -13.15 21.19 0.01
CA PHE A 344 -14.38 21.99 -0.02
C PHE A 344 -14.50 22.66 -1.39
N VAL A 345 -15.56 22.33 -2.13
CA VAL A 345 -15.86 22.86 -3.45
C VAL A 345 -17.37 23.07 -3.63
N ILE A 346 -17.74 24.07 -4.41
CA ILE A 346 -19.13 24.43 -4.70
C ILE A 346 -19.46 23.94 -6.12
N PRO A 347 -20.45 23.04 -6.29
CA PRO A 347 -20.87 22.59 -7.61
C PRO A 347 -21.73 23.66 -8.29
N LYS A 348 -21.37 24.03 -9.52
CA LYS A 348 -22.21 24.81 -10.44
C LYS A 348 -22.59 23.93 -11.61
N LEU A 349 -23.87 23.79 -11.90
CA LEU A 349 -24.34 22.99 -13.04
C LEU A 349 -23.73 23.55 -14.34
N ARG A 350 -23.13 22.67 -15.15
CA ARG A 350 -22.55 23.06 -16.44
C ARG A 350 -23.64 23.28 -17.48
N SER A 351 -23.55 24.40 -18.17
CA SER A 351 -24.28 24.65 -19.41
C SER A 351 -23.52 23.92 -20.53
N VAL A 352 -23.87 22.66 -20.79
CA VAL A 352 -23.24 21.88 -21.87
C VAL A 352 -24.07 21.91 -23.15
#